data_AF-A0A7W2APZ1-F1
#
_entry.id   AF-A0A7W2APZ1-F1
#
_cell.length_a   1.000
_cell.length_b   1.000
_cell.length_c   1.000
_cell.angle_alpha   90.00
_cell.angle_beta   90.00
_cell.angle_gamma   90.00
#
_symmetry.space_group_name_H-M   'P 1'
#
loop_
_entity.id
_entity.type
_entity.pdbx_description
1 polymer ?
#
loop_
_entity_poly.entity_id
_entity_poly.type
_entity_poly.pdbx_seq_one_letter_code
_entity_poly.pdbx_strand_id
1 'polypeptide(L)' 'MNYFMVPLLVLISIFALWGTWYNKKTGNKPGLILGGLFSLGITGVTVLALYDFFIGL' A
#
# COMPACT_ATOMS: atom_id res chain seq x y z
N MET A 1 4.96 -22.13 1.06
CA MET A 1 5.00 -21.07 2.07
C MET A 1 3.58 -20.60 2.36
N ASN A 2 3.23 -20.31 3.62
CA ASN A 2 1.90 -19.78 3.94
C ASN A 2 1.78 -18.34 3.44
N TYR A 3 1.13 -18.13 2.29
CA TYR A 3 0.85 -16.81 1.69
C TYR A 3 -0.18 -15.97 2.46
N PHE A 4 -0.37 -16.25 3.75
CA PHE A 4 -1.33 -15.57 4.61
C PHE A 4 -1.10 -14.05 4.68
N MET A 5 0.15 -13.63 4.45
CA MET A 5 0.56 -12.23 4.42
C MET A 5 0.11 -11.47 3.15
N VAL A 6 -0.05 -12.16 2.00
CA VAL A 6 -0.34 -11.49 0.72
C VAL A 6 -1.71 -10.81 0.72
N PRO A 7 -2.82 -11.47 1.13
CA PRO A 7 -4.11 -10.79 1.24
C PRO A 7 -4.08 -9.62 2.23
N LEU A 8 -3.33 -9.74 3.32
CA LEU A 8 -3.19 -8.67 4.32
C LEU A 8 -2.47 -7.45 3.76
N LEU A 9 -1.39 -7.67 3.00
CA LEU A 9 -0.65 -6.63 2.26
C LEU A 9 -1.52 -5.90 1.23
N VAL A 10 -2.42 -6.62 0.56
CA VAL A 10 -3.39 -6.02 -0.36
C VAL A 10 -4.33 -5.08 0.40
N LEU A 11 -4.91 -5.53 1.52
CA LEU A 11 -5.80 -4.71 2.34
C LEU A 11 -5.10 -3.47 2.90
N ILE A 12 -3.88 -3.62 3.43
CA ILE A 12 -3.09 -2.50 3.95
C ILE A 12 -2.77 -1.50 2.83
N SER A 13 -2.44 -1.96 1.62
CA SER A 13 -2.20 -1.07 0.48
C SER A 13 -3.44 -0.25 0.12
N ILE A 14 -4.62 -0.87 0.12
CA ILE A 14 -5.88 -0.17 -0.13
C ILE A 14 -6.13 0.91 0.94
N PHE A 15 -5.95 0.58 2.23
CA PHE A 15 -6.13 1.54 3.31
C PHE A 15 -5.10 2.67 3.29
N ALA A 16 -3.84 2.37 2.93
CA ALA A 16 -2.79 3.39 2.80
C ALA A 16 -3.14 4.41 1.70
N LEU A 17 -3.55 3.93 0.52
CA LEU A 17 -3.99 4.78 -0.59
C LEU A 17 -5.22 5.60 -0.21
N TRP A 18 -6.18 4.99 0.49
CA TRP A 18 -7.38 5.70 0.94
C TRP A 18 -7.06 6.79 1.97
N GLY A 19 -6.21 6.51 2.96
CA GLY A 19 -5.76 7.50 3.95
C GLY A 19 -5.00 8.66 3.31
N THR A 20 -4.14 8.37 2.33
CA THR A 20 -3.44 9.40 1.55
C THR A 20 -4.41 10.26 0.76
N TRP A 21 -5.41 9.65 0.12
CA TRP A 21 -6.44 10.41 -0.59
C TRP A 21 -7.30 11.25 0.36
N TYR A 22 -7.62 10.73 1.54
CA TYR A 22 -8.32 11.49 2.57
C TYR A 22 -7.51 12.72 3.01
N ASN A 23 -6.21 12.57 3.27
CA ASN A 23 -5.31 13.69 3.58
C ASN A 23 -5.26 14.73 2.45
N LYS A 24 -5.30 14.31 1.18
CA LYS A 24 -5.44 15.21 0.03
C LYS A 24 -6.77 15.98 0.08
N LYS A 25 -7.88 15.28 0.38
CA LYS A 25 -9.23 15.87 0.41
C LYS A 25 -9.42 16.86 1.55
N THR A 26 -8.81 16.62 2.71
CA THR A 26 -8.92 17.49 3.90
C THR A 26 -7.88 18.62 3.93
N GLY A 27 -6.99 18.71 2.95
CA GLY A 27 -5.95 19.73 2.91
C GLY A 27 -4.81 19.52 3.90
N ASN A 28 -4.70 18.33 4.51
CA ASN A 28 -3.61 17.95 5.40
C ASN A 28 -2.31 17.72 4.60
N LYS A 29 -1.56 18.78 4.32
CA LYS A 29 -0.34 18.73 3.50
C LYS A 29 0.77 17.84 4.11
N PRO A 30 1.10 17.92 5.42
CA PRO A 30 2.09 17.02 6.01
C PRO A 30 1.66 15.55 5.94
N GLY A 31 0.39 15.27 6.26
CA GLY A 31 -0.16 13.92 6.19
C GLY A 31 -0.21 13.37 4.76
N LEU A 32 -0.41 14.23 3.76
CA LEU A 32 -0.37 13.82 2.36
C LEU A 32 1.04 13.40 1.91
N ILE A 33 2.07 14.13 2.34
CA ILE A 33 3.47 13.82 1.97
C ILE A 33 3.92 12.52 2.65
N LEU A 34 3.74 12.41 3.97
CA LEU A 34 4.13 11.23 4.73
C LEU A 34 3.28 10.00 4.33
N GLY A 35 1.97 10.18 4.22
CA GLY A 35 1.06 9.13 3.77
C GLY A 35 1.34 8.69 2.34
N GLY A 36 1.66 9.63 1.45
CA GLY A 36 2.01 9.35 0.06
C GLY A 36 3.28 8.51 -0.07
N LEU A 37 4.35 8.87 0.65
CA LEU A 37 5.59 8.09 0.68
C LEU A 37 5.36 6.67 1.19
N PHE A 38 4.62 6.54 2.30
CA PHE A 38 4.30 5.23 2.88
C PHE A 38 3.42 4.38 1.95
N SER A 39 2.42 5.00 1.31
CA SER A 39 1.54 4.32 0.36
C SER A 39 2.30 3.85 -0.86
N LEU A 40 3.21 4.66 -1.40
CA LEU A 40 4.08 4.25 -2.51
C LEU A 40 4.95 3.04 -2.13
N GLY A 41 5.57 3.07 -0.95
CA GLY A 41 6.38 1.96 -0.45
C GLY A 41 5.57 0.67 -0.31
N ILE A 42 4.42 0.72 0.36
CA ILE A 42 3.54 -0.45 0.54
C ILE A 42 3.00 -0.95 -0.79
N THR A 43 2.51 -0.07 -1.66
CA THR A 43 2.00 -0.50 -2.97
C THR A 43 3.11 -1.18 -3.78
N GLY A 44 4.35 -0.69 -3.73
CA GLY A 44 5.50 -1.34 -4.37
C GLY A 44 5.75 -2.75 -3.84
N VAL A 45 5.83 -2.92 -2.51
CA VAL A 45 6.05 -4.24 -1.89
C VAL A 45 4.86 -5.18 -2.15
N THR A 46 3.63 -4.67 -2.10
CA THR A 46 2.42 -5.46 -2.40
C THR A 46 2.43 -5.94 -3.86
N VAL A 47 2.84 -5.11 -4.82
CA VAL A 47 2.97 -5.53 -6.22
C VAL A 47 4.04 -6.61 -6.38
N LEU A 48 5.19 -6.46 -5.73
CA LEU A 48 6.24 -7.49 -5.74
C LEU A 48 5.75 -8.81 -5.12
N ALA A 49 5.04 -8.74 -4.00
CA ALA A 49 4.48 -9.91 -3.34
C ALA A 49 3.41 -10.60 -4.19
N LEU A 50 2.57 -9.84 -4.89
CA LEU A 50 1.60 -10.39 -5.84
C LEU A 50 2.29 -11.01 -7.05
N TYR A 51 3.35 -10.40 -7.56
CA TYR A 51 4.14 -10.95 -8.65
C TYR A 51 4.76 -12.30 -8.28
N ASP A 52 5.41 -12.38 -7.13
CA ASP A 52 5.95 -13.64 -6.60
C ASP A 52 4.85 -14.69 -6.38
N PHE A 53 3.69 -14.30 -5.85
CA PHE A 53 2.56 -15.21 -5.64
C PHE A 53 1.99 -15.82 -6.93
N PHE A 54 1.84 -15.01 -7.98
CA PHE A 54 1.19 -15.46 -9.23
C PHE A 54 2.15 -16.03 -10.27
N ILE A 55 3.36 -15.48 -10.37
CA ILE A 55 4.33 -15.81 -11.42
C ILE A 55 5.55 -16.52 -10.83
N GLY A 56 5.97 -16.13 -9.62
CA GLY A 56 7.22 -16.56 -9.00
C GLY A 56 8.36 -15.62 -9.36
N LEU A 57 9.20 -15.34 -8.37
CA LEU A 57 10.44 -14.57 -8.50
C LEU A 57 11.68 -15.47 -8.49
#